data_AF-A0A1Y4NFN4-F1
#
_entry.id   AF-A0A1Y4NFN4-F1
#
_cell.length_a   1.000
_cell.length_b   1.000
_cell.length_c   1.000
_cell.angle_alpha   90.00
_cell.angle_beta   90.00
_cell.angle_gamma   90.00
#
_symmetry.space_group_name_H-M   'P 1'
#
loop_
_entity.id
_entity.type
_entity.pdbx_description
1 polymer ?
#
loop_
_entity_poly.entity_id
_entity_poly.type
_entity_poly.pdbx_seq_one_letter_code
_entity_poly.pdbx_strand_id
1 'polypeptide(L)'
;MRKRKKNRISTRKGRRRANREYKDRLFCKVFEDEEDLLDLYNALNGTDYTNADDLEVNTLEDVIFLGMRNDKSFLINGTMNLYEHNSTLCPNLPLRGLLYFSRLYESYVETQKIRIYGTS
;
A
#
# COMPACT_ATOMS: atom_id res chain seq x y z
N MET A 1 -3.98 44.68 -48.38
CA MET A 1 -4.97 44.37 -47.31
C MET A 1 -4.45 43.22 -46.43
N ARG A 2 -3.94 43.51 -45.22
CA ARG A 2 -3.47 42.48 -44.25
C ARG A 2 -4.58 42.20 -43.22
N LYS A 3 -5.16 40.99 -43.22
CA LYS A 3 -6.17 40.58 -42.22
C LYS A 3 -5.47 40.23 -40.90
N ARG A 4 -5.67 41.05 -39.86
CA ARG A 4 -5.25 40.77 -38.47
C ARG A 4 -6.16 39.69 -37.87
N LYS A 5 -5.62 38.50 -37.56
CA LYS A 5 -6.29 37.49 -36.73
C LYS A 5 -6.23 37.92 -35.26
N LYS A 6 -7.38 38.13 -34.62
CA LYS A 6 -7.50 38.36 -33.17
C LYS A 6 -7.31 37.02 -32.45
N ASN A 7 -6.20 36.89 -31.69
CA ASN A 7 -6.04 35.81 -30.73
C ASN A 7 -6.94 36.07 -29.51
N ARG A 8 -7.98 35.26 -29.33
CA ARG A 8 -8.73 35.18 -28.07
C ARG A 8 -7.91 34.32 -27.09
N ILE A 9 -7.30 34.95 -26.10
CA ILE A 9 -6.66 34.27 -24.98
C ILE A 9 -7.77 33.69 -24.10
N SER A 10 -7.98 32.37 -24.19
CA SER A 10 -8.89 31.61 -23.34
C SER A 10 -8.23 31.38 -21.98
N THR A 11 -8.46 32.27 -21.01
CA THR A 11 -8.11 32.06 -19.60
C THR A 11 -9.12 31.15 -18.91
N ARG A 12 -9.14 29.86 -19.25
CA ARG A 12 -9.75 28.86 -18.36
C ARG A 12 -8.72 28.53 -17.28
N LYS A 13 -8.86 29.17 -16.12
CA LYS A 13 -8.13 28.85 -14.90
C LYS A 13 -8.55 27.44 -14.46
N GLY A 14 -7.88 26.43 -15.03
CA GLY A 14 -8.14 25.02 -14.74
C GLY A 14 -7.87 24.78 -13.26
N ARG A 15 -8.90 24.37 -12.53
CA ARG A 15 -8.77 23.80 -11.19
C ARG A 15 -7.74 22.67 -11.33
N ARG A 16 -6.54 22.83 -10.77
CA ARG A 16 -5.52 21.77 -10.76
C ARG A 16 -6.18 20.57 -10.07
N ARG A 17 -6.63 19.57 -10.84
CA ARG A 17 -7.03 18.29 -10.30
C ARG A 17 -5.76 17.72 -9.69
N ALA A 18 -5.66 17.76 -8.36
CA ALA A 18 -4.58 17.10 -7.65
C ALA A 18 -4.54 15.64 -8.13
N ASN A 19 -3.36 15.18 -8.52
CA ASN A 19 -3.19 13.83 -9.01
C ASN A 19 -3.54 12.86 -7.89
N ARG A 20 -4.63 12.09 -8.03
CA ARG A 20 -5.14 11.22 -6.95
C ARG A 20 -4.16 10.09 -6.62
N GLU A 21 -3.50 9.55 -7.64
CA GLU A 21 -2.48 8.50 -7.50
C GLU A 21 -1.28 8.93 -6.63
N TYR A 22 -0.94 10.23 -6.64
CA TYR A 22 0.15 10.75 -5.79
C TYR A 22 -0.21 10.70 -4.29
N LYS A 23 -1.50 10.87 -3.95
CA LYS A 23 -1.94 10.82 -2.55
C LYS A 23 -1.94 9.40 -2.00
N ASP A 24 -2.32 8.43 -2.83
CA ASP A 24 -2.36 7.04 -2.38
C ASP A 24 -0.95 6.50 -2.08
N ARG A 25 0.04 6.95 -2.86
CA ARG A 25 1.47 6.63 -2.64
C ARG A 25 2.12 7.37 -1.48
N LEU A 26 1.49 8.44 -0.96
CA LEU A 26 2.05 9.18 0.18
C LEU A 26 2.12 8.28 1.42
N PHE A 27 1.14 7.41 1.63
CA PHE A 27 1.14 6.46 2.74
C PHE A 27 2.38 5.57 2.70
N CYS A 28 2.64 4.91 1.58
CA CYS A 28 3.82 4.05 1.44
C CYS A 28 5.14 4.80 1.54
N LYS A 29 5.16 6.09 1.18
CA LYS A 29 6.33 6.95 1.29
C LYS A 29 6.56 7.45 2.72
N VAL A 30 5.50 7.66 3.49
CA VAL A 30 5.61 8.05 4.91
C VAL A 30 6.05 6.87 5.76
N PHE A 31 5.59 5.66 5.42
CA PHE A 31 5.96 4.43 6.12
C PHE A 31 6.92 3.59 5.27
N GLU A 32 7.93 4.26 4.72
CA GLU A 32 8.94 3.61 3.89
C GLU A 32 9.97 2.87 4.76
N ASP A 33 10.42 3.53 5.82
CA ASP A 33 11.41 3.03 6.77
C ASP A 33 10.78 2.09 7.81
N GLU A 34 11.58 1.15 8.32
CA GLU A 34 11.14 0.13 9.28
C GLU A 34 10.74 0.74 10.63
N GLU A 35 11.42 1.79 11.07
CA GLU A 35 11.09 2.55 12.30
C GLU A 35 9.69 3.16 12.21
N ASP A 36 9.36 3.79 11.08
CA ASP A 36 8.03 4.39 10.86
C ASP A 36 6.92 3.31 10.82
N LEU A 37 7.21 2.13 10.26
CA LEU A 37 6.29 1.00 10.26
C LEU A 37 6.06 0.44 11.67
N LEU A 38 7.11 0.39 12.50
CA LEU A 38 7.01 -0.03 13.90
C LEU A 38 6.16 0.94 14.70
N ASP A 39 6.36 2.24 14.50
CA ASP A 39 5.56 3.29 15.13
C ASP A 39 4.08 3.20 14.73
N LEU A 40 3.80 2.94 13.44
CA LEU A 40 2.44 2.70 12.96
C LEU A 40 1.82 1.48 13.64
N TYR A 41 2.57 0.39 13.74
CA TYR A 41 2.13 -0.84 14.40
C TYR A 41 1.82 -0.58 15.88
N ASN A 42 2.71 0.09 16.59
CA ASN A 42 2.56 0.46 18.00
C ASN A 42 1.34 1.34 18.24
N ALA A 43 1.16 2.38 17.42
CA ALA A 43 0.03 3.29 17.53
C ALA A 43 -1.33 2.60 17.33
N LEU A 44 -1.40 1.62 16.42
CA LEU A 44 -2.65 0.91 16.11
C LEU A 44 -2.96 -0.23 17.09
N ASN A 45 -1.94 -0.92 17.58
CA ASN A 45 -2.11 -2.08 18.47
C ASN A 45 -1.93 -1.75 19.95
N GLY A 46 -1.55 -0.52 20.31
CA GLY A 46 -1.27 -0.11 21.69
C GLY A 46 -0.05 -0.80 22.29
N THR A 47 0.93 -1.13 21.45
CA THR A 47 2.19 -1.78 21.84
C THR A 47 3.33 -0.75 21.89
N ASP A 48 4.50 -1.17 22.38
CA ASP A 48 5.68 -0.31 22.54
C ASP A 48 6.96 -1.06 22.13
N TYR A 49 6.94 -1.63 20.91
CA TYR A 49 8.13 -2.25 20.34
C TYR A 49 9.15 -1.17 19.97
N THR A 50 10.41 -1.39 20.29
CA THR A 50 11.50 -0.43 20.06
C THR A 50 12.57 -0.94 19.09
N ASN A 51 12.54 -2.23 18.77
CA ASN A 51 13.51 -2.84 17.87
C ASN A 51 12.89 -3.01 16.47
N ALA A 52 13.33 -2.19 15.51
CA ALA A 52 12.88 -2.28 14.13
C ALA A 52 13.38 -3.57 13.44
N ASP A 53 14.51 -4.15 13.87
CA ASP A 53 15.06 -5.40 13.32
C ASP A 53 14.13 -6.62 13.56
N ASP A 54 13.16 -6.49 14.47
CA ASP A 54 12.14 -7.53 14.72
C ASP A 54 11.06 -7.56 13.61
N LEU A 55 11.05 -6.58 12.71
CA LEU A 55 10.18 -6.52 11.55
C LEU A 55 10.78 -7.30 10.38
N GLU A 56 10.08 -8.34 9.94
CA GLU A 56 10.36 -8.97 8.66
C GLU A 56 9.43 -8.38 7.60
N VAL A 57 9.92 -7.39 6.86
CA VAL A 57 9.14 -6.68 5.83
C VAL A 57 8.94 -7.59 4.60
N ASN A 58 7.84 -8.33 4.61
CA ASN A 58 7.39 -9.16 3.49
C ASN A 58 6.48 -8.39 2.54
N THR A 59 6.83 -7.14 2.17
CA THR A 59 6.00 -6.36 1.26
C THR A 59 5.96 -7.08 -0.09
N LEU A 60 4.80 -7.63 -0.46
CA LEU A 60 4.58 -8.21 -1.78
C LEU A 60 4.65 -7.07 -2.79
N GLU A 61 5.82 -6.84 -3.37
CA GLU A 61 5.91 -6.02 -4.57
C GLU A 61 5.13 -6.72 -5.71
N ASP A 62 3.96 -6.15 -6.04
CA ASP A 62 3.31 -6.26 -7.37
C ASP A 62 2.72 -7.62 -7.80
N VAL A 63 2.23 -8.48 -6.89
CA VAL A 63 1.79 -9.84 -7.31
C VAL A 63 0.31 -9.97 -7.74
N ILE A 64 -0.59 -9.04 -7.38
CA ILE A 64 -2.04 -9.27 -7.62
C ILE A 64 -2.69 -8.23 -8.53
N PHE A 65 -2.29 -6.96 -8.44
CA PHE A 65 -2.78 -5.90 -9.32
C PHE A 65 -1.56 -5.17 -9.88
N LEU A 66 -1.17 -5.55 -11.10
CA LEU A 66 -0.20 -4.84 -11.95
C LEU A 66 -0.43 -3.32 -11.88
N GLY A 67 0.17 -2.63 -10.90
CA GLY A 67 0.12 -1.17 -10.76
C GLY A 67 -0.40 -0.56 -9.44
N MET A 68 -0.84 -1.30 -8.42
CA MET A 68 -1.20 -0.70 -7.12
C MET A 68 -0.10 -0.89 -6.07
N ARG A 69 0.51 0.23 -5.64
CA ARG A 69 1.64 0.32 -4.69
C ARG A 69 1.24 0.97 -3.36
N ASN A 70 -0.01 0.81 -2.92
CA ASN A 70 -0.59 1.62 -1.82
C ASN A 70 -0.78 0.82 -0.52
N ASP A 71 -0.16 -0.35 -0.45
CA ASP A 71 -0.23 -1.30 0.63
C ASP A 71 1.17 -1.65 1.15
N LYS A 72 1.23 -1.93 2.45
CA LYS A 72 2.44 -2.32 3.18
C LYS A 72 2.13 -3.58 3.98
N SER A 73 2.96 -4.59 3.85
CA SER A 73 2.86 -5.83 4.63
C SER A 73 4.17 -6.20 5.29
N PHE A 74 4.08 -6.67 6.53
CA PHE A 74 5.23 -7.10 7.33
C PHE A 74 4.81 -8.11 8.39
N LEU A 75 5.76 -8.92 8.83
CA LEU A 75 5.63 -9.81 9.98
C LEU A 75 6.28 -9.14 11.20
N ILE A 76 5.59 -9.21 12.34
CA ILE A 76 6.18 -8.92 13.64
C ILE A 76 5.71 -10.00 14.62
N ASN A 77 6.66 -10.62 15.32
CA ASN A 77 6.39 -11.70 16.29
C ASN A 77 5.45 -12.80 15.73
N GLY A 78 5.67 -13.22 14.47
CA GLY A 78 4.86 -14.24 13.79
C GLY A 78 3.45 -13.80 13.37
N THR A 79 3.09 -12.53 13.58
CA THR A 79 1.80 -11.97 13.17
C THR A 79 1.95 -11.22 11.84
N MET A 80 1.14 -11.58 10.86
CA MET A 80 1.12 -10.96 9.54
C MET A 80 0.25 -9.71 9.54
N ASN A 81 0.87 -8.56 9.31
CA ASN A 81 0.19 -7.27 9.21
C ASN A 81 0.11 -6.82 7.76
N LEU A 82 -1.04 -6.23 7.41
CA LEU A 82 -1.31 -5.65 6.10
C LEU A 82 -2.06 -4.34 6.30
N TYR A 83 -1.47 -3.25 5.83
CA TYR A 83 -2.07 -1.93 5.85
C TYR A 83 -2.26 -1.44 4.44
N GLU A 84 -3.49 -1.07 4.10
CA GLU A 84 -3.81 -0.50 2.81
C GLU A 84 -4.47 0.86 2.98
N HIS A 85 -3.92 1.87 2.31
CA HIS A 85 -4.49 3.20 2.29
C HIS A 85 -5.18 3.48 0.94
N ASN A 86 -6.35 4.13 1.01
CA ASN A 86 -7.08 4.53 -0.18
C ASN A 86 -7.67 5.93 -0.01
N SER A 87 -7.33 6.87 -0.91
CA SER A 87 -7.84 8.25 -0.85
C SER A 87 -9.32 8.36 -1.18
N THR A 88 -9.94 7.31 -1.71
CA THR A 88 -11.38 7.26 -2.03
C THR A 88 -11.99 6.02 -1.40
N LEU A 89 -13.22 6.15 -0.88
CA LEU A 89 -13.97 5.02 -0.37
C LEU A 89 -14.13 3.95 -1.47
N CYS A 90 -13.68 2.74 -1.18
CA CYS A 90 -13.68 1.64 -2.14
C CYS A 90 -14.33 0.41 -1.50
N PRO A 91 -15.58 0.06 -1.89
CA PRO A 91 -16.33 -1.02 -1.25
C PRO A 91 -15.70 -2.41 -1.40
N ASN A 92 -14.78 -2.59 -2.35
CA ASN A 92 -14.10 -3.87 -2.58
C ASN A 92 -12.91 -4.11 -1.64
N LEU A 93 -12.57 -3.14 -0.77
CA LEU A 93 -11.46 -3.22 0.19
C LEU A 93 -11.46 -4.51 1.03
N PRO A 94 -12.59 -4.97 1.61
CA PRO A 94 -12.59 -6.19 2.42
C PRO A 94 -12.25 -7.45 1.60
N LEU A 95 -12.83 -7.57 0.41
CA LEU A 95 -12.56 -8.72 -0.47
C LEU A 95 -11.12 -8.69 -0.99
N ARG A 96 -10.61 -7.50 -1.32
CA ARG A 96 -9.21 -7.32 -1.72
C ARG A 96 -8.25 -7.68 -0.59
N GLY A 97 -8.52 -7.22 0.63
CA GLY A 97 -7.73 -7.56 1.81
C GLY A 97 -7.67 -9.07 2.05
N LEU A 98 -8.78 -9.78 1.88
CA LEU A 98 -8.80 -11.25 1.96
C LEU A 98 -7.84 -11.89 0.94
N LEU A 99 -7.92 -11.48 -0.33
CA LEU A 99 -7.06 -12.01 -1.38
C LEU A 99 -5.58 -11.72 -1.12
N TYR A 100 -5.27 -10.54 -0.56
CA TYR A 100 -3.90 -10.15 -0.21
C TYR A 100 -3.35 -11.04 0.90
N PHE A 101 -4.12 -11.22 1.98
CA PHE A 101 -3.75 -12.15 3.06
C PHE A 101 -3.55 -13.57 2.54
N SER A 102 -4.45 -14.08 1.69
CA SER A 102 -4.30 -15.43 1.14
C SER A 102 -2.97 -15.63 0.42
N ARG A 103 -2.53 -14.65 -0.40
CA ARG A 103 -1.23 -14.73 -1.10
C ARG A 103 -0.04 -14.53 -0.17
N LEU A 104 -0.11 -13.61 0.79
CA LEU A 104 0.95 -13.42 1.77
C LEU A 104 1.21 -14.71 2.56
N TYR A 105 0.15 -15.38 3.00
CA TYR A 105 0.27 -16.65 3.70
C TYR A 105 0.75 -17.79 2.79
N GLU A 106 0.32 -17.83 1.53
CA GLU A 106 0.85 -18.79 0.54
C GLU A 106 2.37 -18.63 0.37
N SER A 107 2.85 -17.40 0.13
CA SER A 107 4.28 -17.10 0.00
C SER A 107 5.06 -17.38 1.28
N TYR A 108 4.48 -17.08 2.45
CA TYR A 108 5.09 -17.37 3.74
C TYR A 108 5.23 -18.88 3.97
N VAL A 109 4.17 -19.65 3.72
CA VAL A 109 4.15 -21.12 3.84
C VAL A 109 5.18 -21.76 2.91
N GLU A 110 5.28 -21.30 1.66
CA GLU A 110 6.26 -21.78 0.70
C GLU A 110 7.70 -21.48 1.16
N THR A 111 7.97 -20.23 1.58
CA THR A 111 9.28 -19.79 2.06
C THR A 111 9.73 -20.60 3.28
N GLN A 112 8.82 -20.81 4.23
CA GLN A 112 9.07 -21.57 5.46
C GLN A 112 8.95 -23.09 5.27
N LYS A 113 8.62 -23.57 4.05
CA LYS A 113 8.42 -24.99 3.71
C LYS A 113 7.41 -25.69 4.63
N ILE A 114 6.38 -24.97 5.04
CA ILE A 114 5.33 -25.49 5.94
C ILE A 114 4.42 -26.41 5.13
N ARG A 115 4.22 -27.65 5.61
CA ARG A 115 3.22 -28.56 5.03
C ARG A 115 1.84 -28.21 5.56
N ILE A 116 1.05 -27.50 4.76
CA ILE A 116 -0.33 -27.15 5.08
C ILE A 116 -1.34 -28.25 4.74
N TYR A 117 -1.02 -29.12 3.79
CA TYR A 117 -1.83 -30.28 3.46
C TYR A 117 -1.25 -31.51 4.17
N GLY A 118 -2.06 -32.12 5.05
CA GLY A 118 -1.68 -33.33 5.77
C GLY A 118 -1.38 -34.49 4.82
N THR A 119 -0.57 -35.44 5.28
CA THR A 119 -0.39 -36.71 4.59
C THR A 119 -1.61 -37.57 4.93
N SER A 120 -2.50 -37.77 3.95
CA SER A 120 -3.51 -38.84 4.00
C SER A 120 -2.84 -40.20 3.93
#